data_AF-A0A2H9QA72-F1
#
_entry.id   AF-A0A2H9QA72-F1
#
_cell.length_a   1.000
_cell.length_b   1.000
_cell.length_c   1.000
_cell.angle_alpha   90.00
_cell.angle_beta   90.00
_cell.angle_gamma   90.00
#
_symmetry.space_group_name_H-M   'P 1'
#
loop_
_entity.id
_entity.type
_entity.pdbx_description
1 polymer ?
#
loop_
_entity_poly.entity_id
_entity_poly.type
_entity_poly.pdbx_seq_one_letter_code
_entity_poly.pdbx_strand_id
1 'polypeptide(L)'
;MQLSCHVRCHINWVALLARKGAVVEETVEHEGKKYKVVKIELGNLPLLIIKAKKGYVACSYVDKVTAEKVGDVACFVSGVKTYGDMFKAKIREVTPWAEDIGIRQGMSVRKALELLEDVPDQ
;
A
#
# COMPACT_ATOMS: atom_id res chain seq x y z
N MET A 1 11.94 16.33 -61.88
CA MET A 1 11.50 14.97 -62.21
C MET A 1 12.43 14.00 -61.50
N GLN A 2 11.93 13.33 -60.45
CA GLN A 2 12.54 12.21 -59.69
C GLN A 2 13.92 12.47 -59.03
N LEU A 3 14.35 11.90 -57.90
CA LEU A 3 13.80 11.08 -56.81
C LEU A 3 14.90 11.14 -55.72
N SER A 4 14.57 11.16 -54.43
CA SER A 4 15.32 10.38 -53.42
C SER A 4 14.65 10.47 -52.05
N CYS A 5 14.11 9.33 -51.64
CA CYS A 5 13.86 8.97 -50.24
C CYS A 5 15.15 9.09 -49.41
N HIS A 6 15.08 9.70 -48.22
CA HIS A 6 15.64 9.10 -47.00
C HIS A 6 15.22 9.84 -45.71
N VAL A 7 14.32 9.17 -44.96
CA VAL A 7 14.34 8.88 -43.52
C VAL A 7 14.89 9.93 -42.53
N ARG A 8 14.03 10.36 -41.59
CA ARG A 8 14.08 10.21 -40.09
C ARG A 8 13.38 11.42 -39.46
N CYS A 9 12.23 11.26 -38.78
CA CYS A 9 12.13 10.92 -37.34
C CYS A 9 12.98 11.88 -36.50
N HIS A 10 12.45 12.81 -35.71
CA HIS A 10 11.56 12.59 -34.57
C HIS A 10 10.66 13.81 -34.35
N ILE A 11 9.35 13.65 -34.57
CA ILE A 11 8.40 14.32 -33.67
C ILE A 11 8.66 13.66 -32.32
N ASN A 12 9.09 14.43 -31.32
CA ASN A 12 9.37 13.91 -29.99
C ASN A 12 8.04 13.51 -29.32
N TRP A 13 7.62 12.29 -29.64
CA TRP A 13 6.45 11.60 -29.12
C TRP A 13 6.66 11.06 -27.69
N VAL A 14 7.85 11.24 -27.09
CA VAL A 14 8.18 10.73 -25.75
C VAL A 14 7.50 11.54 -24.62
N ALA A 15 6.83 12.66 -24.93
CA ALA A 15 6.06 13.42 -23.94
C ALA A 15 4.56 13.06 -23.91
N LEU A 16 4.10 12.14 -24.77
CA LEU A 16 2.81 11.48 -24.63
C LEU A 16 3.04 10.14 -23.92
N LEU A 17 2.30 9.89 -22.83
CA LEU A 17 2.13 8.60 -22.11
C LEU A 17 3.02 8.36 -20.88
N ALA A 18 2.78 9.08 -19.77
CA ALA A 18 2.89 8.51 -18.40
C ALA A 18 2.32 9.43 -17.30
N ARG A 19 1.07 9.89 -17.41
CA ARG A 19 0.32 10.43 -16.25
C ARG A 19 -1.11 9.86 -16.25
N LYS A 20 -1.22 8.53 -16.22
CA LYS A 20 -2.49 7.83 -15.98
C LYS A 20 -2.37 7.11 -14.65
N GLY A 21 -2.91 7.71 -13.58
CA GLY A 21 -3.01 7.15 -12.23
C GLY A 21 -1.66 6.84 -11.59
N ALA A 22 -1.13 7.73 -10.74
CA ALA A 22 0.10 7.46 -10.02
C ALA A 22 -0.14 6.42 -8.91
N VAL A 23 -0.20 5.15 -9.31
CA VAL A 23 -0.03 4.00 -8.40
C VAL A 23 1.47 3.83 -8.21
N VAL A 24 1.91 3.95 -6.97
CA VAL A 24 3.31 3.79 -6.57
C VAL A 24 3.37 2.53 -5.71
N GLU A 25 3.96 1.46 -6.24
CA GLU A 25 4.31 0.26 -5.48
C GLU A 25 5.80 0.29 -5.17
N GLU A 26 6.15 0.24 -3.90
CA GLU A 26 7.52 0.26 -3.42
C GLU A 26 7.73 -0.88 -2.42
N THR A 27 8.97 -1.36 -2.32
CA THR A 27 9.36 -2.26 -1.24
C THR A 27 10.13 -1.47 -0.21
N VAL A 28 9.59 -1.38 1.00
CA VAL A 28 10.24 -0.67 2.10
C VAL A 28 10.88 -1.71 3.02
N GLU A 29 12.17 -1.56 3.27
CA GLU A 29 12.86 -2.33 4.28
C GLU A 29 12.75 -1.60 5.62
N HIS A 30 12.16 -2.26 6.60
CA HIS A 30 12.01 -1.73 7.95
C HIS A 30 12.38 -2.81 8.96
N GLU A 31 13.37 -2.54 9.81
CA GLU A 31 13.87 -3.49 10.83
C GLU A 31 14.31 -4.85 10.27
N GLY A 32 14.90 -4.84 9.06
CA GLY A 32 15.43 -6.03 8.38
C GLY A 32 14.38 -6.89 7.68
N LYS A 33 13.10 -6.49 7.74
CA LYS A 33 11.99 -7.14 7.03
C LYS A 33 11.52 -6.26 5.86
N LYS A 34 11.06 -6.89 4.78
CA LYS A 34 10.68 -6.21 3.52
C LYS A 34 9.17 -6.21 3.37
N TYR A 35 8.59 -5.02 3.38
CA TYR A 35 7.16 -4.81 3.23
C TYR A 35 6.84 -4.26 1.85
N LYS A 36 5.80 -4.81 1.22
CA LYS A 36 5.25 -4.23 -0.01
C LYS A 36 4.27 -3.12 0.37
N VAL A 37 4.57 -1.91 -0.08
CA VAL A 37 3.73 -0.75 0.19
C VAL A 37 3.16 -0.24 -1.12
N VAL A 38 1.87 0.08 -1.09
CA VAL A 38 1.13 0.59 -2.25
C VAL A 38 0.52 1.92 -1.85
N LYS A 39 0.79 2.93 -2.67
CA LYS A 39 0.23 4.28 -2.56
C LYS A 39 -0.48 4.61 -3.85
N ILE A 40 -1.75 4.98 -3.72
CA ILE A 40 -2.56 5.40 -4.85
C ILE A 40 -3.04 6.80 -4.57
N GLU A 41 -2.63 7.75 -5.40
CA GLU A 41 -3.14 9.12 -5.36
C GLU A 41 -4.60 9.11 -5.86
N LEU A 42 -5.57 9.19 -4.95
CA LEU A 42 -7.00 9.23 -5.30
C LEU A 42 -7.50 10.66 -5.53
N GLY A 43 -7.10 11.59 -4.66
CA GLY A 43 -7.59 12.97 -4.66
C GLY A 43 -7.01 13.75 -3.49
N ASN A 44 -7.85 14.19 -2.56
CA ASN A 44 -7.42 14.99 -1.40
C ASN A 44 -6.54 14.22 -0.40
N LEU A 45 -6.65 12.89 -0.38
CA LEU A 45 -5.81 12.01 0.43
C LEU A 45 -5.40 10.79 -0.41
N PRO A 46 -4.18 10.27 -0.20
CA PRO A 46 -3.74 9.04 -0.83
C PRO A 46 -4.33 7.81 -0.12
N LEU A 47 -4.61 6.77 -0.89
CA LEU A 47 -4.83 5.42 -0.37
C LEU A 47 -3.47 4.79 -0.10
N LEU A 48 -3.26 4.36 1.14
CA LEU A 48 -2.01 3.73 1.59
C LEU A 48 -2.33 2.33 2.11
N ILE A 49 -1.61 1.35 1.59
CA ILE A 49 -1.73 -0.05 2.00
C ILE A 49 -0.33 -0.62 2.19
N ILE A 50 -0.11 -1.29 3.31
CA ILE A 50 1.08 -2.09 3.58
C ILE A 50 0.65 -3.55 3.61
N LYS A 51 1.15 -4.33 2.66
CA LYS A 51 0.86 -5.76 2.57
C LYS A 51 1.92 -6.56 3.32
N ALA A 52 1.45 -7.42 4.23
CA ALA A 52 2.23 -8.43 4.93
C ALA A 52 1.82 -9.83 4.44
N LYS A 53 2.37 -10.90 5.03
CA LYS A 53 2.11 -12.29 4.61
C LYS A 53 0.67 -12.72 4.89
N LYS A 54 0.18 -12.57 6.12
CA LYS A 54 -1.17 -13.01 6.52
C LYS A 54 -2.27 -11.95 6.35
N GLY A 55 -1.89 -10.71 6.09
CA GLY A 55 -2.83 -9.60 6.11
C GLY A 55 -2.24 -8.30 5.62
N TYR A 56 -2.93 -7.20 5.91
CA TYR A 56 -2.50 -5.87 5.49
C TYR A 56 -2.90 -4.81 6.50
N VAL A 57 -2.13 -3.72 6.49
CA VAL A 57 -2.49 -2.48 7.17
C VAL A 57 -2.94 -1.51 6.10
N ALA A 58 -4.13 -0.94 6.25
CA ALA A 58 -4.67 0.04 5.31
C ALA A 58 -4.99 1.36 6.03
N CYS A 59 -5.04 2.45 5.28
CA CYS A 59 -5.64 3.68 5.79
C CYS A 59 -7.17 3.56 5.82
N SER A 60 -7.82 4.48 6.54
CA SER A 60 -9.27 4.52 6.75
C SER A 60 -10.13 4.77 5.51
N TYR A 61 -9.55 4.71 4.30
CA TYR A 61 -10.30 4.62 3.04
C TYR A 61 -10.84 3.21 2.78
N VAL A 62 -10.22 2.18 3.36
CA VAL A 62 -10.71 0.80 3.26
C VAL A 62 -11.77 0.57 4.33
N ASP A 63 -12.90 0.03 3.93
CA ASP A 63 -14.02 -0.25 4.82
C ASP A 63 -13.76 -1.50 5.66
N LYS A 64 -13.84 -1.34 6.98
CA LYS A 64 -13.66 -2.43 7.94
C LYS A 64 -14.69 -3.53 7.76
N VAL A 65 -15.98 -3.17 7.62
CA VAL A 65 -17.08 -4.14 7.55
C VAL A 65 -16.91 -5.08 6.35
N THR A 66 -16.39 -4.57 5.24
CA THR A 66 -16.09 -5.36 4.05
C THR A 66 -14.93 -6.32 4.31
N ALA A 67 -13.82 -5.83 4.88
CA ALA A 67 -12.69 -6.69 5.25
C ALA A 67 -13.11 -7.80 6.22
N GLU A 68 -14.02 -7.49 7.14
CA GLU A 68 -14.58 -8.49 8.05
C GLU A 68 -15.39 -9.54 7.31
N LYS A 69 -16.30 -9.15 6.41
CA LYS A 69 -17.11 -10.12 5.66
C LYS A 69 -16.28 -11.08 4.80
N VAL A 70 -15.14 -10.61 4.29
CA VAL A 70 -14.22 -11.42 3.48
C VAL A 70 -13.32 -12.31 4.36
N GLY A 71 -13.18 -11.98 5.64
CA GLY A 71 -12.31 -12.69 6.57
C GLY A 71 -10.84 -12.30 6.45
N ASP A 72 -10.58 -11.07 6.00
CA ASP A 72 -9.21 -10.55 5.89
C ASP A 72 -8.65 -10.18 7.27
N VAL A 73 -7.38 -10.50 7.50
CA VAL A 73 -6.63 -9.99 8.64
C VAL A 73 -6.17 -8.56 8.32
N ALA A 74 -7.03 -7.59 8.62
CA ALA A 74 -6.79 -6.18 8.32
C ALA A 74 -6.71 -5.30 9.57
N CYS A 75 -5.81 -4.31 9.52
CA CYS A 75 -5.67 -3.25 10.50
C CYS A 75 -5.83 -1.88 9.83
N PHE A 76 -6.48 -0.94 10.51
CA PHE A 76 -6.83 0.35 9.95
C PHE A 76 -6.18 1.49 10.72
N VAL A 77 -5.60 2.44 9.99
CA VAL A 77 -5.02 3.67 10.54
C VAL A 77 -5.68 4.91 9.94
N SER A 78 -5.72 6.00 10.70
CA SER A 78 -6.30 7.26 10.25
C SER A 78 -5.28 8.40 10.34
N GLY A 79 -5.42 9.40 9.45
CA GLY A 79 -4.61 10.64 9.52
C GLY A 79 -3.19 10.51 8.97
N VAL A 80 -2.93 9.53 8.11
CA VAL A 80 -1.62 9.29 7.49
C VAL A 80 -1.62 9.74 6.03
N LYS A 81 -0.52 10.37 5.60
CA LYS A 81 -0.33 10.80 4.19
C LYS A 81 0.90 10.15 3.55
N THR A 82 1.83 9.68 4.36
CA THR A 82 3.05 9.01 3.91
C THR A 82 3.22 7.65 4.59
N TYR A 83 4.02 6.77 3.99
CA TYR A 83 4.38 5.50 4.60
C TYR A 83 5.13 5.69 5.93
N GLY A 84 5.98 6.72 6.02
CA GLY A 84 6.69 7.06 7.25
C GLY A 84 5.74 7.41 8.40
N ASP A 85 4.65 8.11 8.10
CA ASP A 85 3.59 8.38 9.09
C ASP A 85 2.87 7.10 9.48
N MET A 86 2.61 6.23 8.51
CA MET A 86 1.94 4.95 8.71
C MET A 86 2.72 4.05 9.68
N PHE A 87 4.04 3.92 9.54
CA PHE A 87 4.87 3.15 10.50
C PHE A 87 4.94 3.77 11.90
N LYS A 88 4.65 5.06 12.06
CA LYS A 88 4.62 5.74 13.37
C LYS A 88 3.20 5.82 13.95
N ALA A 89 2.19 5.57 13.13
CA ALA A 89 0.80 5.65 13.53
C ALA A 89 0.42 4.52 14.50
N LYS A 90 -0.69 4.76 15.19
CA LYS A 90 -1.37 3.75 15.98
C LYS A 90 -2.55 3.21 15.21
N ILE A 91 -2.82 1.92 15.41
CA ILE A 91 -4.00 1.27 14.86
C ILE A 91 -5.22 1.86 15.52
N ARG A 92 -6.16 2.30 14.69
CA ARG A 92 -7.45 2.82 15.14
C ARG A 92 -8.44 1.68 15.28
N GLU A 93 -8.49 0.81 14.27
CA GLU A 93 -9.46 -0.28 14.20
C GLU A 93 -8.79 -1.53 13.67
N VAL A 94 -9.32 -2.68 14.09
CA VAL A 94 -8.86 -4.00 13.68
C VAL A 94 -10.06 -4.85 13.32
N THR A 95 -9.80 -5.83 12.47
CA THR A 95 -10.74 -6.92 12.21
C THR A 95 -10.66 -7.98 13.33
N PRO A 96 -11.73 -8.76 13.57
CA PRO A 96 -11.72 -9.85 14.55
C PRO A 96 -10.60 -10.87 14.31
N TRP A 97 -10.32 -11.23 13.06
CA TRP A 97 -9.19 -12.13 12.73
C TRP A 97 -7.82 -11.55 13.09
N ALA A 98 -7.68 -10.21 13.05
CA ALA A 98 -6.48 -9.54 13.53
C ALA A 98 -6.40 -9.52 15.07
N GLU A 99 -7.55 -9.48 15.77
CA GLU A 99 -7.59 -9.61 17.23
C GLU A 99 -7.18 -11.01 17.71
N ASP A 100 -7.56 -12.06 16.96
CA ASP A 100 -7.20 -13.45 17.28
C ASP A 100 -5.69 -13.71 17.23
N ILE A 101 -4.97 -13.04 16.34
CA ILE A 101 -3.50 -13.09 16.28
C ILE A 101 -2.82 -12.15 17.29
N GLY A 102 -3.60 -11.44 18.11
CA GLY A 102 -3.11 -10.58 19.19
C GLY A 102 -2.96 -9.10 18.83
N ILE A 103 -3.39 -8.66 17.64
CA ILE A 103 -3.35 -7.25 17.26
C ILE A 103 -4.54 -6.53 17.89
N ARG A 104 -4.29 -5.41 18.58
CA ARG A 104 -5.34 -4.63 19.25
C ARG A 104 -5.32 -3.17 18.82
N GLN A 105 -6.47 -2.53 18.99
CA GLN A 105 -6.60 -1.08 18.83
C GLN A 105 -5.61 -0.35 19.78
N GLY A 106 -5.01 0.73 19.29
CA GLY A 106 -4.00 1.51 20.01
C GLY A 106 -2.57 0.94 19.93
N MET A 107 -2.38 -0.27 19.37
CA MET A 107 -1.05 -0.82 19.10
C MET A 107 -0.34 -0.01 17.99
N SER A 108 0.99 0.05 18.02
CA SER A 108 1.76 0.65 16.94
C SER A 108 1.70 -0.22 15.68
N VAL A 109 1.69 0.42 14.50
CA VAL A 109 1.69 -0.30 13.23
C VAL A 109 2.88 -1.24 13.08
N ARG A 110 4.06 -0.87 13.60
CA ARG A 110 5.25 -1.73 13.59
C ARG A 110 5.01 -3.07 14.27
N LYS A 111 4.50 -3.04 15.50
CA LYS A 111 4.20 -4.26 16.27
C LYS A 111 3.15 -5.12 15.59
N ALA A 112 2.15 -4.49 14.98
CA ALA A 112 1.15 -5.21 14.22
C ALA A 112 1.71 -5.86 12.97
N LEU A 113 2.61 -5.18 12.24
CA LEU A 113 3.30 -5.74 11.08
C LEU A 113 4.19 -6.93 11.46
N GLU A 114 4.89 -6.87 12.60
CA GLU A 114 5.63 -8.02 13.14
C GLU A 114 4.70 -9.22 13.34
N LEU A 115 3.56 -9.03 14.00
CA LEU A 115 2.56 -10.09 14.20
C LEU A 115 1.95 -10.62 12.89
N LEU A 116 1.82 -9.77 11.86
CA LEU A 116 1.33 -10.18 10.54
C LEU A 116 2.37 -10.94 9.71
N GLU A 117 3.66 -10.78 10.01
CA GLU A 117 4.76 -11.44 9.30
C GLU A 117 5.31 -12.68 10.01
N ASP A 118 5.31 -12.70 11.35
CA ASP A 118 5.96 -13.74 12.16
C ASP A 118 5.10 -15.00 12.34
N VAL A 119 3.95 -15.11 11.68
CA VAL A 119 3.17 -16.34 11.76
C VAL A 119 3.75 -17.35 10.75
N PRO A 120 4.30 -18.49 11.21
CA PRO A 120 4.83 -19.51 10.31
C PRO A 120 3.71 -19.97 9.37
N ASP A 121 4.06 -20.06 8.08
CA ASP A 121 3.26 -20.72 7.06
C ASP A 121 2.90 -22.12 7.61
N GLN A 122 1.61 -22.35 7.89
CA GLN A 122 1.07 -23.65 8.25
C GLN A 122 0.52 -24.32 7.00
#